data_AF-A0A072UYE1-F1
#
_entry.id   AF-A0A072UYE1-F1
#
_cell.length_a   1.000
_cell.length_b   1.000
_cell.length_c   1.000
_cell.angle_alpha   90.00
_cell.angle_beta   90.00
_cell.angle_gamma   90.00
#
_symmetry.space_group_name_H-M   'P 1'
#
loop_
_entity.id
_entity.type
_entity.pdbx_description
1 polymer ?
#
loop_
_entity_poly.entity_id
_entity_poly.type
_entity_poly.pdbx_seq_one_letter_code
_entity_poly.pdbx_strand_id
1 'polypeptide(L)' 'MTKIFKFIHAMILFLSLFLVAESYFADILCKVHEDCPQKSTHKYYCIDDECFLYYWEAP' A
#
# COMPACT_ATOMS: atom_id res chain seq x y z
N MET A 1 -3.06 25.90 -23.75
CA MET A 1 -3.51 25.44 -22.42
C MET A 1 -3.83 23.95 -22.37
N THR A 2 -4.52 23.37 -23.35
CA THR A 2 -4.93 21.94 -23.37
C THR A 2 -3.78 20.93 -23.27
N LYS A 3 -2.59 21.27 -23.80
CA LYS A 3 -1.37 20.44 -23.67
C LYS A 3 -0.88 20.32 -22.22
N ILE A 4 -0.97 21.40 -21.45
CA ILE A 4 -0.53 21.43 -20.05
C ILE A 4 -1.47 20.58 -19.19
N PHE A 5 -2.79 20.69 -19.43
CA PHE A 5 -3.78 19.85 -18.76
C PHE A 5 -3.55 18.35 -19.02
N LYS A 6 -3.26 17.96 -20.27
CA LYS A 6 -2.93 16.56 -20.59
C LYS A 6 -1.68 16.06 -19.87
N PHE A 7 -0.65 16.89 -19.76
CA PHE A 7 0.59 16.55 -19.06
C PHE A 7 0.37 16.35 -17.56
N ILE A 8 -0.34 17.28 -16.90
CA ILE A 8 -0.69 17.16 -15.48
C ILE A 8 -1.51 15.90 -15.23
N HIS A 9 -2.49 15.60 -16.10
CA HIS A 9 -3.32 14.41 -15.94
C HIS A 9 -2.52 13.11 -16.07
N ALA A 10 -1.57 13.04 -17.01
CA ALA A 10 -0.67 11.91 -17.15
C ALA A 10 0.25 11.73 -15.93
N MET A 11 0.76 12.83 -15.35
CA MET A 11 1.56 12.77 -14.12
C MET A 11 0.75 12.28 -12.93
N ILE A 12 -0.50 12.74 -12.76
CA ILE A 12 -1.38 12.28 -11.69
C ILE A 12 -1.62 10.77 -11.82
N LEU A 13 -2.00 10.29 -13.01
CA LEU A 13 -2.22 8.87 -13.26
C LEU A 13 -0.98 8.03 -12.98
N PHE A 14 0.20 8.52 -13.40
CA PHE A 14 1.47 7.86 -13.12
C PHE A 14 1.70 7.77 -11.61
N LEU A 15 1.62 8.90 -10.88
CA LEU A 15 1.82 8.93 -9.43
C LEU A 15 0.79 8.06 -8.68
N SER A 16 -0.48 8.05 -9.10
CA SER A 16 -1.51 7.19 -8.50
C SER A 16 -1.19 5.70 -8.63
N LEU A 17 -0.56 5.27 -9.73
CA LEU A 17 -0.11 3.88 -9.89
C LEU A 17 0.99 3.51 -8.89
N PHE A 18 1.90 4.44 -8.56
CA PHE A 18 2.94 4.21 -7.55
C PHE A 18 2.41 4.29 -6.11
N LEU A 19 1.42 5.14 -5.86
CA LEU A 19 0.77 5.25 -4.54
C LEU A 19 0.04 3.96 -4.15
N VAL A 20 -0.47 3.18 -5.12
CA VAL A 20 -1.05 1.85 -4.84
C VAL A 20 0.01 0.84 -4.40
N ALA A 21 1.29 1.05 -4.71
CA ALA A 21 2.38 0.19 -4.27
C ALA A 21 2.91 0.51 -2.86
N GLU A 22 2.37 1.55 -2.19
CA GLU A 22 2.72 1.87 -0.79
C GLU A 22 1.90 1.07 0.25
N SER A 23 1.20 0.00 -0.14
CA SER A 23 1.03 -1.09 0.82
C SER A 23 2.42 -1.64 1.08
N TYR A 24 3.05 -1.21 2.18
CA TYR A 24 4.38 -1.70 2.59
C TYR A 24 4.36 -3.22 2.58
N PHE A 25 4.86 -3.79 1.49
CA PHE A 25 5.26 -5.18 1.41
C PHE A 25 6.39 -5.29 2.42
N ALA A 26 6.06 -5.76 3.62
CA ALA A 26 7.09 -6.36 4.41
C ALA A 26 7.36 -7.67 3.66
N ASP A 27 8.55 -7.86 3.07
CA ASP A 27 9.07 -9.14 2.53
C ASP A 27 9.14 -10.25 3.62
N ILE A 28 8.20 -10.21 4.56
CA ILE A 28 7.99 -11.13 5.65
C ILE A 28 6.98 -12.14 5.14
N LEU A 29 7.50 -13.32 4.85
CA LEU A 29 6.67 -14.48 4.55
C LEU A 29 5.81 -14.83 5.77
N CYS A 30 4.56 -15.18 5.51
CA CYS A 30 3.60 -15.59 6.53
C CYS A 30 2.75 -16.76 6.02
N LYS A 31 2.16 -17.52 6.93
CA LYS A 31 1.13 -18.53 6.63
C LYS A 31 -0.20 -18.18 7.29
N VAL A 32 -0.12 -17.48 8.42
CA VAL A 32 -1.28 -16.98 9.17
C VAL A 32 -1.05 -15.51 9.54
N HIS A 33 -2.13 -14.76 9.79
CA HIS A 33 -2.03 -13.33 10.14
C HIS A 33 -1.21 -13.07 11.42
N GLU A 34 -1.09 -14.06 12.30
CA GLU A 34 -0.32 -14.00 13.55
C GLU A 34 1.20 -14.02 13.32
N ASP A 35 1.66 -14.51 12.16
CA ASP A 35 3.07 -14.50 11.76
C ASP A 35 3.56 -13.08 11.45
N CYS A 36 2.64 -12.17 11.14
CA CYS A 36 2.96 -10.81 10.80
C CYS A 36 3.21 -9.94 12.04
N PRO A 37 4.14 -8.97 11.96
CA PRO A 37 4.51 -8.15 13.11
C PRO A 37 3.34 -7.30 13.58
N GLN A 38 2.75 -7.65 14.72
CA GLN A 38 1.72 -6.81 15.34
C GLN A 38 2.37 -5.59 15.97
N LYS A 39 2.16 -4.40 15.38
CA LYS A 39 2.53 -3.13 15.99
C LYS A 39 1.28 -2.45 16.53
N SER A 40 1.43 -1.71 17.63
CA SER A 40 0.31 -1.00 18.28
C SER A 40 -0.40 0.00 17.36
N THR A 41 0.30 0.52 16.35
CA THR A 41 -0.18 1.54 15.42
C THR A 41 -0.63 0.99 14.07
N HIS A 42 -0.38 -0.29 13.78
CA HIS A 42 -0.47 -0.84 12.43
C HIS A 42 -0.88 -2.31 12.49
N LYS A 43 -1.93 -2.67 11.74
CA LYS A 43 -2.31 -4.07 11.57
C LYS A 43 -1.70 -4.61 10.29
N TYR A 44 -1.10 -5.78 10.38
CA TYR A 44 -0.57 -6.49 9.24
C TYR A 44 -1.45 -7.72 9.00
N TYR A 45 -1.73 -8.00 7.74
CA TYR A 45 -2.49 -9.18 7.33
C TYR A 45 -1.63 -10.01 6.39
N CYS A 46 -1.56 -11.31 6.68
CA CYS A 46 -1.06 -12.28 5.73
C CYS A 46 -2.00 -12.42 4.52
N ILE A 47 -1.51 -12.10 3.32
CA ILE A 47 -2.19 -12.26 2.04
C ILE A 47 -1.16 -12.81 1.07
N ASP A 48 -1.50 -13.84 0.29
CA ASP A 48 -0.59 -14.44 -0.70
C ASP A 48 0.80 -14.78 -0.14
N ASP A 49 0.82 -15.36 1.07
CA ASP A 49 2.02 -15.74 1.83
C ASP A 49 2.95 -14.57 2.21
N GLU A 50 2.49 -13.31 2.12
CA GLU A 50 3.24 -12.10 2.47
C GLU A 50 2.48 -11.19 3.45
N CYS A 51 3.20 -10.47 4.30
CA CYS A 51 2.61 -9.54 5.26
C CYS A 51 2.34 -8.17 4.67
N PHE A 52 1.06 -7.84 4.51
CA PHE A 52 0.60 -6.54 4.02
C PHE A 52 0.24 -5.61 5.18
N LEU A 53 0.78 -4.38 5.14
CA LEU A 53 0.40 -3.33 6.06
C LEU A 53 -0.98 -2.77 5.71
N TYR A 54 -1.91 -2.81 6.66
CA TYR A 54 -3.18 -2.10 6.59
C TYR A 54 -3.19 -0.96 7.61
N TYR A 55 -3.27 0.28 7.11
CA TYR A 55 -3.53 1.45 7.94
C TYR A 55 -4.94 1.32 8.51
N TRP A 56 -5.04 1.09 9.82
CA TRP A 56 -6.30 1.23 10.52
C TRP A 56 -6.58 2.74 10.61
N GLU A 57 -7.46 3.26 9.77
CA GLU A 57 -8.14 4.52 10.06
C GLU A 57 -8.88 4.30 11.39
N ALA A 58 -8.32 4.83 12.47
CA ALA A 58 -9.07 4.96 13.71
C ALA A 58 -10.30 5.85 13.42
N PRO A 59 -11.51 5.46 13.85
CA PRO A 59 -12.69 6.31 13.73
C PRO A 59 -12.56 7.61 14.52
#